data_AF-A0A528IP15-F1
#
_entry.id   AF-A0A528IP15-F1
#
_cell.length_a   1.000
_cell.length_b   1.000
_cell.length_c   1.000
_cell.angle_alpha   90.00
_cell.angle_beta   90.00
_cell.angle_gamma   90.00
#
_symmetry.space_group_name_H-M   'P 1'
#
loop_
_entity.id
_entity.type
_entity.pdbx_description
1 polymer ?
#
loop_
_entity_poly.entity_id
_entity_poly.type
_entity_poly.pdbx_seq_one_letter_code
_entity_poly.pdbx_strand_id
1 'polypeptide(L)' 'LERKVQEVLLALWLEHKHTKDQILEMYLNRVYFGSGAYGVEAASRRYFGKGARDVTLPEAALLAGLLKAPSRLSPARDPK' A
#
# COMPACT_ATOMS: atom_id res chain seq x y z
N LEU A 1 -21.61 -10.64 8.56
CA LEU A 1 -21.75 -9.20 8.91
C LEU A 1 -20.89 -8.83 10.14
N GLU A 2 -20.86 -9.69 11.16
CA GLU A 2 -20.05 -9.54 12.39
C GLU A 2 -18.61 -9.03 12.17
N ARG A 3 -17.81 -9.70 11.32
CA ARG A 3 -16.44 -9.25 10.97
C ARG A 3 -16.38 -7.80 10.45
N LYS A 4 -17.36 -7.39 9.63
CA LYS A 4 -17.42 -6.02 9.09
C LYS A 4 -17.81 -5.00 10.16
N VAL A 5 -18.64 -5.39 11.13
CA VAL A 5 -18.93 -4.54 12.30
C VAL A 5 -17.68 -4.36 13.15
N GLN A 6 -16.91 -5.42 13.38
CA GLN A 6 -15.63 -5.35 14.10
C GLN A 6 -14.62 -4.44 13.38
N GLU A 7 -14.50 -4.53 12.06
CA GLU A 7 -13.64 -3.63 11.27
C GLU A 7 -14.04 -2.16 11.43
N VAL A 8 -15.35 -1.85 11.42
CA VAL A 8 -15.84 -0.48 11.62
C VAL A 8 -15.50 0.03 13.02
N LEU A 9 -15.74 -0.77 14.06
CA LEU A 9 -15.39 -0.39 15.43
C LEU A 9 -13.89 -0.16 15.60
N LEU A 10 -13.07 -1.03 15.00
CA LEU A 10 -11.61 -0.87 15.02
C LEU A 10 -11.15 0.37 14.26
N ALA A 11 -11.78 0.69 13.12
CA ALA A 11 -11.46 1.89 12.35
C ALA A 11 -11.78 3.16 13.15
N LEU A 12 -12.94 3.22 13.80
CA LEU A 12 -13.30 4.35 14.67
C LEU A 12 -12.34 4.50 15.85
N TRP A 13 -11.95 3.39 16.47
CA TRP A 13 -10.95 3.39 17.54
C TRP A 13 -9.58 3.90 17.04
N LEU A 14 -9.18 3.49 15.82
CA LEU A 14 -7.94 3.95 15.19
C LEU A 14 -7.97 5.47 14.96
N GLU A 15 -9.08 6.00 14.45
CA GLU A 15 -9.27 7.44 14.20
C GLU A 15 -9.31 8.27 15.48
N HIS A 16 -9.80 7.71 16.58
CA HIS A 16 -9.76 8.39 17.88
C HIS A 16 -8.33 8.49 18.44
N LYS A 17 -7.49 7.49 18.16
CA LYS A 17 -6.13 7.39 18.73
C LYS A 17 -5.03 7.98 17.84
N HIS A 18 -5.25 8.03 16.54
CA HIS A 18 -4.23 8.39 15.55
C HIS A 18 -4.71 9.47 14.59
N THR A 19 -3.80 10.32 14.15
CA THR A 19 -4.08 11.30 13.09
C THR A 19 -4.22 10.59 11.73
N LYS A 20 -4.86 11.25 10.76
CA LYS A 20 -4.99 10.71 9.39
C LYS A 20 -3.65 10.41 8.76
N ASP A 21 -2.63 11.23 9.02
CA ASP A 21 -1.27 11.01 8.53
C ASP A 21 -0.65 9.75 9.14
N GLN A 22 -0.82 9.51 10.44
CA GLN A 22 -0.35 8.29 11.09
C GLN A 22 -1.06 7.05 10.57
N ILE A 23 -2.37 7.13 10.34
CA ILE A 23 -3.15 6.02 9.77
C ILE A 23 -2.68 5.71 8.35
N LEU A 24 -2.43 6.74 7.55
CA LEU A 24 -1.91 6.58 6.20
C LEU A 24 -0.49 5.99 6.21
N GLU A 25 0.37 6.43 7.11
CA GLU A 25 1.72 5.88 7.28
C GLU A 25 1.68 4.40 7.66
N MET A 26 0.88 4.03 8.66
CA MET A 26 0.68 2.63 9.06
C MET A 26 0.15 1.78 7.90
N TYR A 27 -0.80 2.33 7.13
CA TYR A 27 -1.32 1.68 5.94
C TYR A 27 -0.20 1.44 4.94
N LEU A 28 0.48 2.50 4.47
CA LEU A 28 1.51 2.46 3.45
C LEU A 28 2.71 1.59 3.82
N ASN A 29 3.01 1.39 5.10
CA ASN A 29 4.06 0.48 5.56
C ASN A 29 3.64 -0.99 5.61
N ARG A 30 2.33 -1.29 5.61
CA ARG A 30 1.82 -2.65 5.81
C ARG A 30 1.31 -3.33 4.55
N VAL A 31 0.78 -2.59 3.58
CA VAL A 31 0.10 -3.19 2.42
C VAL A 31 1.06 -4.08 1.60
N TYR A 32 0.51 -5.07 0.91
CA TYR A 32 1.27 -5.90 -0.01
C TYR A 32 1.20 -5.35 -1.44
N PHE A 33 2.36 -5.11 -2.06
CA PHE A 33 2.49 -4.58 -3.42
C PHE A 33 2.87 -5.67 -4.45
N GLY A 34 2.79 -6.95 -4.11
CA GLY A 34 3.22 -8.04 -4.99
C GLY A 34 4.73 -8.30 -4.89
N SER A 35 5.19 -9.40 -5.49
CA SER A 35 6.62 -9.75 -5.59
C SER A 35 7.40 -9.78 -4.26
N GLY A 36 6.70 -10.08 -3.16
CA GLY A 36 7.27 -10.14 -1.80
C GLY A 36 7.45 -8.77 -1.13
N ALA A 37 7.06 -7.67 -1.79
CA ALA A 37 7.20 -6.32 -1.24
C ALA A 37 6.02 -5.96 -0.34
N TYR A 38 6.30 -5.79 0.95
CA TYR A 38 5.38 -5.24 1.95
C TYR A 38 5.81 -3.82 2.30
N GLY A 39 4.88 -2.89 2.17
CA GLY A 39 5.13 -1.48 2.35
C GLY A 39 5.66 -0.78 1.10
N VAL A 40 5.38 0.52 1.01
CA VAL A 40 5.64 1.34 -0.18
C VAL A 40 7.14 1.56 -0.43
N GLU A 41 7.96 1.63 0.62
CA GLU A 41 9.42 1.73 0.51
C GLU A 41 10.02 0.47 -0.12
N ALA A 42 9.63 -0.71 0.37
CA ALA A 42 10.08 -1.97 -0.20
C ALA A 42 9.62 -2.12 -1.65
N ALA A 43 8.39 -1.70 -1.96
CA ALA A 43 7.85 -1.74 -3.31
C ALA A 43 8.61 -0.79 -4.27
N SER A 44 8.89 0.44 -3.85
CA SER A 44 9.66 1.41 -4.65
C SER A 44 11.05 0.87 -4.98
N ARG A 45 11.76 0.32 -3.99
CA ARG A 45 13.07 -0.32 -4.21
C ARG A 45 12.97 -1.53 -5.12
N ARG A 46 11.93 -2.36 -4.95
CA ARG A 46 11.72 -3.58 -5.73
C ARG A 46 11.46 -3.30 -7.21
N TYR A 47 10.64 -2.30 -7.52
CA TYR A 47 10.17 -2.05 -8.89
C TYR A 47 11.00 -0.98 -9.63
N PHE A 48 11.59 -0.02 -8.91
CA PHE A 48 12.29 1.12 -9.53
C PHE A 48 13.71 1.35 -9.02
N GLY A 49 14.14 0.63 -7.97
CA GLY A 49 15.47 0.83 -7.37
C GLY A 49 15.64 2.17 -6.64
N LYS A 50 14.54 2.85 -6.29
CA LYS A 50 14.52 4.18 -5.66
C LYS A 50 13.90 4.14 -4.27
N GLY A 51 14.13 5.18 -3.46
CA GLY A 51 13.36 5.39 -2.23
C GLY A 51 11.90 5.78 -2.56
N ALA A 52 10.95 5.52 -1.66
CA ALA A 52 9.55 5.91 -1.88
C ALA A 52 9.35 7.43 -1.99
N ARG A 53 10.29 8.24 -1.49
CA ARG A 53 10.27 9.70 -1.63
C ARG A 53 10.76 10.19 -3.00
N ASP A 54 11.48 9.34 -3.73
CA ASP A 54 12.16 9.70 -4.99
C ASP A 54 11.41 9.18 -6.23
N VAL A 55 10.24 8.56 -6.04
CA VAL A 55 9.41 8.08 -7.15
C VAL A 55 8.78 9.25 -7.89
N THR A 56 8.73 9.13 -9.21
CA THR A 56 8.03 10.06 -10.08
C THR A 56 6.52 9.83 -9.99
N LEU A 57 5.72 10.82 -10.43
CA LEU A 57 4.26 10.71 -10.45
C LEU A 57 3.74 9.47 -11.19
N PRO A 58 4.28 9.07 -12.37
CA PRO A 58 3.87 7.82 -13.04
C PRO A 58 4.22 6.56 -12.23
N GLU A 59 5.39 6.52 -11.60
CA GLU A 59 5.83 5.40 -10.75
C GLU A 59 4.94 5.27 -9.50
N ALA A 60 4.57 6.39 -8.88
CA ALA A 60 3.63 6.43 -7.77
C ALA A 60 2.23 5.94 -8.18
N ALA A 61 1.75 6.37 -9.36
CA ALA A 61 0.47 5.92 -9.91
C ALA A 61 0.47 4.39 -10.15
N LEU A 62 1.58 3.84 -10.65
CA LEU A 62 1.72 2.39 -10.80
C LEU A 62 1.60 1.67 -9.46
N LEU A 63 2.37 2.10 -8.44
CA LEU A 63 2.33 1.51 -7.10
C LEU A 63 0.91 1.55 -6.50
N ALA A 64 0.23 2.69 -6.62
CA ALA A 64 -1.16 2.83 -6.16
C ALA A 64 -2.11 1.87 -6.89
N GLY A 65 -1.92 1.65 -8.19
CA GLY A 65 -2.68 0.69 -8.99
C GLY A 65 -2.52 -0.77 -8.53
N LEU A 66 -1.34 -1.14 -8.03
CA LEU A 66 -1.07 -2.50 -7.55
C LEU A 66 -1.94 -2.91 -6.36
N LEU A 67 -2.35 -1.96 -5.52
CA LEU A 67 -3.14 -2.21 -4.32
C LEU A 67 -4.46 -2.95 -4.62
N LYS A 68 -5.04 -2.72 -5.80
CA LYS A 68 -6.31 -3.33 -6.22
C LYS A 68 -6.18 -4.85 -6.41
N ALA A 69 -5.08 -5.31 -6.97
CA ALA A 69 -4.84 -6.74 -7.23
C ALA A 69 -3.33 -7.01 -7.40
N PRO A 70 -2.55 -7.04 -6.31
CA PRO A 70 -1.08 -7.04 -6.38
C PRO A 70 -0.51 -8.24 -7.13
N SER A 71 -1.15 -9.41 -7.03
CA SER A 71 -0.72 -10.63 -7.71
C SER A 71 -1.07 -10.71 -9.20
N ARG A 72 -2.03 -9.89 -9.66
CA ARG A 72 -2.50 -9.86 -11.05
C ARG A 72 -1.94 -8.67 -11.84
N LEU A 73 -1.70 -7.55 -11.18
CA LEU A 73 -1.26 -6.30 -11.80
C LEU A 73 0.25 -6.04 -11.63
N SER A 74 1.00 -6.96 -11.02
CA SER A 74 2.44 -6.77 -10.81
C SER A 74 3.16 -6.65 -12.16
N PRO A 75 3.95 -5.58 -12.39
CA PRO A 75 4.72 -5.40 -13.63
C PRO A 75 5.79 -6.48 -13.81
N ALA A 76 6.17 -7.16 -12.73
CA ALA A 76 7.09 -8.30 -12.76
C ALA A 76 6.46 -9.56 -13.39
N ARG A 77 5.12 -9.61 -13.51
CA ARG A 77 4.38 -10.73 -14.11
C ARG A 77 3.72 -10.36 -15.43
N ASP A 78 3.30 -9.11 -15.60
CA ASP A 78 2.66 -8.63 -16.84
C ASP A 78 3.14 -7.20 -17.17
N PRO A 79 4.21 -7.04 -17.98
CA PRO A 79 4.79 -5.74 -18.32
C PRO A 79 4.09 -5.02 -19.50
N LYS A 80 2.97 -5.55 -20.01
CA LYS A 80 2.26 -5.01 -21.18
C LYS A 80 1.26 -3.91 -20.83
#